data_AF-A0A661NU81-F1
#
_entry.id   AF-A0A661NU81-F1
#
_cell.length_a   1.000
_cell.length_b   1.000
_cell.length_c   1.000
_cell.angle_alpha   90.00
_cell.angle_beta   90.00
_cell.angle_gamma   90.00
#
_symmetry.space_group_name_H-M   'P 1'
#
loop_
_entity.id
_entity.type
_entity.pdbx_description
1 polymer ?
#
loop_
_entity_poly.entity_id
_entity_poly.type
_entity_poly.pdbx_seq_one_letter_code
_entity_poly.pdbx_strand_id
1 'polypeptide(L)' 'EAWATCYRAEIHAEGRRAGGGFPGTMTEARARFGSQIDPKLVALGIQEASFTEREQGAQLLYRTARSTWLAFRES' A
#
# COMPACT_ATOMS: atom_id res chain seq x y z
N GLU A 1 10.87 -3.58 19.89
CA GLU A 1 11.71 -4.49 19.08
C GLU A 1 10.90 -5.48 18.25
N ALA A 2 9.93 -6.21 18.83
CA ALA A 2 9.07 -7.16 18.09
C ALA A 2 8.39 -6.57 16.83
N TRP A 3 7.91 -5.32 16.89
CA TRP A 3 7.26 -4.64 15.76
C TRP A 3 8.19 -4.52 14.54
N ALA A 4 9.48 -4.25 14.75
CA ALA A 4 10.45 -4.08 13.67
C ALA A 4 10.78 -5.42 12.99
N THR A 5 10.75 -6.52 13.75
CA THR A 5 10.93 -7.88 13.23
C THR A 5 9.73 -8.31 12.39
N CYS A 6 8.50 -8.10 12.89
CA CYS A 6 7.27 -8.37 12.13
C CYS A 6 7.24 -7.56 10.83
N TYR A 7 7.59 -6.28 10.91
CA TYR A 7 7.64 -5.40 9.74
C TYR A 7 8.67 -5.87 8.69
N ARG A 8 9.86 -6.30 9.13
CA ARG A 8 10.86 -6.88 8.22
C ARG A 8 10.39 -8.19 7.60
N ALA A 9 9.71 -9.05 8.37
CA ALA A 9 9.18 -10.32 7.88
C ALA A 9 8.09 -10.10 6.82
N GLU A 10 7.19 -9.13 7.02
CA GLU A 10 6.18 -8.73 6.04
C GLU A 10 6.84 -8.23 4.74
N ILE A 11 7.86 -7.36 4.84
CA ILE A 11 8.61 -6.88 3.67
C ILE A 11 9.27 -8.04 2.92
N HIS A 12 9.86 -9.00 3.64
CA HIS A 12 10.50 -10.17 3.04
C HIS A 12 9.49 -11.13 2.39
N ALA A 13 8.33 -11.35 3.01
CA ALA A 13 7.25 -12.17 2.45
C ALA A 13 6.70 -11.59 1.14
N GLU A 14 6.74 -10.27 0.98
CA GLU A 14 6.43 -9.57 -0.26
C GLU A 14 7.57 -9.65 -1.33
N GLY A 15 8.63 -10.42 -1.06
CA GLY A 15 9.75 -10.66 -1.98
C GLY A 15 10.78 -9.53 -2.03
N ARG A 16 10.88 -8.69 -0.99
CA ARG A 16 11.68 -7.46 -1.00
C ARG A 16 12.88 -7.50 -0.05
N ARG A 17 13.91 -6.74 -0.40
CA ARG A 17 15.02 -6.42 0.52
C ARG A 17 14.58 -5.24 1.38
N ALA A 18 14.77 -5.34 2.71
CA ALA A 18 14.39 -4.30 3.66
C ALA A 18 15.18 -2.97 3.52
N GLY A 19 16.08 -2.86 2.54
CA GLY A 19 16.87 -1.66 2.28
C GLY A 19 16.69 -1.16 0.85
N GLY A 20 16.29 0.11 0.73
CA GLY A 20 16.54 0.95 -0.43
C GLY A 20 15.55 0.85 -1.59
N GLY A 21 14.58 1.77 -1.60
CA GLY A 21 13.84 2.19 -2.78
C GLY A 21 12.63 1.33 -3.09
N PHE A 22 11.45 1.71 -2.59
CA PHE A 22 10.14 1.39 -3.14
C PHE A 22 9.09 2.16 -2.31
N PRO A 23 8.05 2.80 -2.89
CA PRO A 23 7.08 3.53 -2.11
C PRO A 23 5.97 2.58 -1.64
N GLY A 24 6.10 2.01 -0.45
CA GLY A 24 4.99 1.31 0.20
C GLY A 24 5.14 -0.21 0.33
N THR A 25 4.90 -0.78 1.50
CA THR A 25 4.43 -2.17 1.70
C THR A 25 2.93 -2.27 1.40
N MET A 26 2.38 -3.49 1.29
CA MET A 26 0.92 -3.63 1.24
C MET A 26 0.27 -3.04 2.50
N THR A 27 0.93 -3.17 3.65
CA THR A 27 0.54 -2.52 4.91
C THR A 27 0.52 -0.99 4.79
N GLU A 28 1.52 -0.38 4.16
CA GLU A 28 1.53 1.07 3.90
C GLU A 28 0.46 1.48 2.89
N ALA A 29 0.17 0.66 1.87
CA ALA A 29 -0.90 0.90 0.92
C ALA A 29 -2.28 0.85 1.59
N ARG A 30 -2.52 -0.12 2.49
CA ARG A 30 -3.73 -0.19 3.32
C ARG A 30 -3.88 1.04 4.22
N ALA A 31 -2.81 1.41 4.91
CA ALA A 31 -2.80 2.58 5.79
C ALA A 31 -3.10 3.88 5.01
N ARG A 32 -2.49 4.05 3.82
CA ARG A 32 -2.74 5.20 2.94
C ARG A 32 -4.15 5.21 2.37
N PHE A 33 -4.66 4.06 1.95
CA PHE A 33 -6.03 3.97 1.43
C PHE A 33 -7.04 4.38 2.51
N GLY A 34 -6.94 3.80 3.71
CA GLY A 34 -7.85 4.10 4.81
C GLY A 34 -7.74 5.52 5.34
N SER A 35 -6.55 6.12 5.38
CA SER A 35 -6.36 7.47 5.94
C SER A 35 -6.52 8.61 4.93
N GLN A 36 -6.34 8.35 3.63
CA GLN A 36 -6.29 9.42 2.61
C GLN A 36 -7.28 9.26 1.46
N ILE A 37 -7.67 8.04 1.10
CA ILE A 37 -8.54 7.78 -0.06
C ILE A 37 -9.97 7.57 0.40
N ASP A 38 -10.19 6.71 1.37
CA ASP A 38 -11.53 6.39 1.87
C ASP A 38 -12.30 7.63 2.39
N PRO A 39 -11.68 8.55 3.18
CA PRO A 39 -12.37 9.78 3.57
C PRO A 39 -12.72 10.70 2.39
N LYS A 40 -11.93 10.68 1.32
CA LYS A 40 -12.19 11.47 0.11
C LYS A 40 -13.35 10.89 -0.69
N LEU A 41 -13.48 9.57 -0.76
CA LEU A 41 -14.61 8.90 -1.41
C LEU A 41 -15.91 9.25 -0.67
N VAL A 42 -15.89 9.18 0.66
CA VAL A 42 -17.03 9.60 1.50
C VAL A 42 -17.38 11.07 1.29
N ALA A 43 -16.39 11.96 1.23
CA ALA A 43 -16.61 13.39 0.95
C ALA A 43 -17.23 13.67 -0.43
N LEU A 44 -17.07 12.75 -1.40
CA LEU A 44 -17.67 12.82 -2.72
C LEU A 44 -19.09 12.20 -2.78
N GLY A 45 -19.64 11.79 -1.64
CA GLY A 45 -20.96 11.14 -1.56
C GLY A 45 -20.96 9.68 -2.01
N ILE A 46 -19.78 9.08 -2.19
CA ILE A 46 -19.66 7.64 -2.40
C ILE A 46 -19.74 6.97 -1.03
N GLN A 47 -20.53 5.89 -0.94
CA GLN A 47 -20.65 5.13 0.30
C GLN A 47 -19.29 4.69 0.82
N GLU A 48 -19.13 4.66 2.15
CA GLU A 48 -17.93 4.12 2.79
C GLU A 48 -17.60 2.73 2.23
N ALA A 49 -16.34 2.53 1.83
CA ALA A 49 -15.93 1.29 1.20
C ALA A 49 -16.01 0.14 2.20
N SER A 50 -16.62 -0.97 1.78
CA SER A 50 -16.59 -2.23 2.51
C SER A 50 -15.16 -2.71 2.71
N PHE A 51 -14.95 -3.66 3.64
CA PHE A 51 -13.64 -4.27 3.85
C PHE A 51 -13.02 -4.80 2.53
N THR A 52 -13.83 -5.45 1.70
CA THR A 52 -13.40 -5.98 0.41
C THR A 52 -12.98 -4.87 -0.56
N GLU A 53 -13.73 -3.77 -0.63
CA GLU A 53 -13.41 -2.63 -1.50
C GLU A 53 -12.16 -1.88 -1.02
N ARG A 54 -11.99 -1.73 0.30
CA ARG A 54 -10.76 -1.17 0.89
C ARG A 54 -9.53 -2.01 0.56
N GLU A 55 -9.64 -3.33 0.63
CA GLU A 55 -8.56 -4.24 0.29
C GLU A 55 -8.23 -4.22 -1.21
N GLN A 56 -9.26 -4.20 -2.08
CA GLN A 56 -9.07 -4.04 -3.53
C GLN A 56 -8.42 -2.70 -3.88
N GLY A 57 -8.83 -1.63 -3.22
CA GLY A 57 -8.27 -0.29 -3.37
C GLY A 57 -6.81 -0.21 -2.91
N ALA A 58 -6.47 -0.81 -1.77
CA ALA A 58 -5.10 -0.92 -1.29
C ALA A 58 -4.22 -1.72 -2.26
N GLN A 59 -4.72 -2.85 -2.79
CA GLN A 59 -4.01 -3.64 -3.79
C GLN A 59 -3.78 -2.87 -5.10
N LEU A 60 -4.78 -2.10 -5.56
CA LEU A 60 -4.64 -1.25 -6.73
C LEU A 60 -3.59 -0.16 -6.50
N LEU A 61 -3.65 0.53 -5.36
CA LEU A 61 -2.66 1.54 -4.98
C LEU A 61 -1.24 0.97 -4.96
N TYR A 62 -1.07 -0.21 -4.35
CA TYR A 62 0.20 -0.93 -4.31
C TYR A 62 0.69 -1.29 -5.73
N ARG A 63 -0.17 -1.86 -6.58
CA ARG A 63 0.22 -2.23 -7.96
C ARG A 63 0.63 -1.02 -8.79
N THR A 64 -0.08 0.10 -8.68
CA THR A 64 0.25 1.34 -9.42
C THR A 64 1.56 1.95 -8.93
N ALA A 65 1.73 2.05 -7.60
CA ALA A 65 3.00 2.47 -7.00
C ALA A 65 4.15 1.57 -7.45
N ARG A 66 3.89 0.26 -7.58
CA ARG A 66 4.86 -0.73 -8.06
C ARG A 66 5.29 -0.52 -9.48
N SER A 67 4.31 -0.42 -10.38
CA SER A 67 4.57 -0.20 -11.79
C SER A 67 5.32 1.11 -12.01
N THR A 68 4.95 2.17 -11.30
CA THR A 68 5.59 3.49 -11.40
C THR A 68 7.04 3.43 -10.97
N TRP A 69 7.34 2.80 -9.83
CA TRP A 69 8.72 2.66 -9.36
C TRP A 69 9.59 1.80 -10.27
N LEU A 70 9.03 0.72 -10.84
CA LEU A 70 9.75 -0.09 -11.83
C LEU A 70 10.09 0.73 -13.08
N ALA A 71 9.13 1.50 -13.59
CA ALA A 71 9.36 2.38 -14.75
C ALA A 71 10.46 3.42 -14.49
N PHE A 72 10.51 4.01 -13.28
CA PHE A 72 11.59 4.93 -12.88
C PHE A 72 12.96 4.28 -12.69
N ARG A 73 13.02 2.96 -12.49
CA ARG A 73 14.29 2.23 -12.37
C ARG A 73 14.83 1.73 -13.70
N GLU A 74 13.95 1.57 -14.69
CA GLU A 74 14.29 1.15 -16.05
C GLU A 74 14.59 2.33 -16.97
N SER A 75 14.35 3.58 -16.52
CA SER A 75 14.74 4.85 -17.17
C SER A 75 16.10 5.34 -16.71
#